data_AF-A0A430PZF0-F1
#
_entry.id   AF-A0A430PZF0-F1
#
_cell.length_a   1.000
_cell.length_b   1.000
_cell.length_c   1.000
_cell.angle_alpha   90.00
_cell.angle_beta   90.00
_cell.angle_gamma   90.00
#
_symmetry.space_group_name_H-M   'P 1'
#
loop_
_entity.id
_entity.type
_entity.pdbx_description
1 polymer ?
#
loop_
_entity_poly.entity_id
_entity_poly.type
_entity_poly.pdbx_seq_one_letter_code
_entity_poly.pdbx_strand_id
1 'polypeptide(L)' 'MEQMKTEVALASARELLEKMSDKCFEKCVTKPGTSLDNSEQKCVGLCMDRYVDAWNLVSKVFASRIKREAEKL' A
#
# COMPACT_ATOMS: atom_id res chain seq x y z
N MET A 1 -3.23 25.01 -9.32
CA MET A 1 -3.59 24.21 -8.13
C MET A 1 -4.07 22.81 -8.49
N GLU A 2 -4.96 22.61 -9.48
CA GLU A 2 -5.43 21.27 -9.84
C GLU A 2 -4.34 20.35 -10.41
N GLN A 3 -3.50 20.81 -11.33
CA GLN A 3 -2.36 20.01 -11.84
C GLN A 3 -1.44 19.52 -10.71
N MET A 4 -1.17 20.38 -9.73
CA MET A 4 -0.33 20.06 -8.57
C MET A 4 -0.97 18.98 -7.67
N LYS A 5 -2.30 18.96 -7.52
CA LYS A 5 -3.01 17.91 -6.76
C LYS A 5 -2.95 16.56 -7.47
N THR A 6 -3.07 16.54 -8.80
CA THR A 6 -2.97 15.31 -9.60
C THR A 6 -1.58 14.69 -9.50
N GLU A 7 -0.53 15.50 -9.56
CA GLU A 7 0.85 15.02 -9.40
C GLU A 7 1.12 14.41 -8.03
N VAL A 8 0.61 15.05 -6.95
CA VAL A 8 0.72 14.50 -5.59
C VAL A 8 -0.03 13.17 -5.46
N ALA A 9 -1.25 13.09 -5.98
CA ALA A 9 -2.02 11.84 -5.94
C ALA A 9 -1.31 10.70 -6.71
N LEU A 10 -0.70 11.01 -7.85
CA LEU A 10 0.08 10.07 -8.63
C LEU A 10 1.34 9.60 -7.89
N ALA A 11 2.05 10.52 -7.24
CA ALA A 11 3.22 10.18 -6.43
C ALA A 11 2.86 9.25 -5.26
N SER A 12 1.79 9.56 -4.53
CA SER A 12 1.32 8.70 -3.43
C SER A 12 0.87 7.32 -3.90
N ALA A 13 0.21 7.23 -5.06
CA ALA A 13 -0.17 5.94 -5.65
C ALA A 13 1.05 5.11 -6.06
N ARG A 14 2.10 5.74 -6.60
CA ARG A 14 3.36 5.08 -6.93
C ARG A 14 4.05 4.53 -5.69
N GLU A 15 4.16 5.35 -4.64
CA GLU A 15 4.76 4.91 -3.37
C GLU A 15 4.01 3.71 -2.77
N LEU A 16 2.67 3.75 -2.82
CA LEU A 16 1.85 2.62 -2.38
C LEU A 16 2.19 1.34 -3.16
N LEU A 17 2.27 1.43 -4.48
CA LEU A 17 2.60 0.30 -5.35
C LEU A 17 4.01 -0.24 -5.07
N GLU A 18 5.01 0.63 -4.91
CA GLU A 18 6.39 0.22 -4.62
C GLU A 18 6.47 -0.50 -3.27
N LYS A 19 5.94 0.10 -2.20
CA LYS A 19 5.97 -0.51 -0.86
C LYS A 19 5.20 -1.82 -0.77
N MET A 20 4.04 -1.89 -1.43
CA MET A 20 3.25 -3.12 -1.50
C MET A 20 3.98 -4.21 -2.27
N SER A 21 4.57 -3.87 -3.42
CA SER A 21 5.35 -4.80 -4.24
C SER A 21 6.50 -5.40 -3.44
N ASP A 22 7.29 -4.56 -2.78
CA ASP A 22 8.43 -5.00 -1.96
C ASP A 22 7.97 -5.93 -0.83
N LYS A 23 6.92 -5.54 -0.09
CA LYS A 23 6.42 -6.31 1.05
C LYS A 23 5.83 -7.65 0.63
N CYS A 24 5.05 -7.68 -0.45
CA CYS A 24 4.45 -8.92 -0.91
C CYS A 24 5.45 -9.85 -1.58
N PHE A 25 6.46 -9.31 -2.27
CA PHE A 25 7.56 -10.11 -2.80
C PHE A 25 8.34 -10.77 -1.65
N GLU A 26 8.82 -9.99 -0.68
CA GLU A 26 9.54 -10.50 0.50
C GLU A 26 8.75 -11.57 1.26
N LYS A 27 7.42 -11.40 1.35
CA LYS A 27 6.55 -12.30 2.10
C LYS A 27 6.23 -13.60 1.36
N CYS A 28 6.03 -13.53 0.05
CA CYS A 28 5.41 -14.61 -0.72
C CYS A 28 6.37 -15.35 -1.65
N VAL A 29 7.46 -14.72 -2.11
CA VAL A 29 8.41 -15.33 -3.05
C VAL A 29 9.57 -15.93 -2.28
N THR A 30 9.46 -17.23 -1.98
CA THR A 30 10.47 -17.93 -1.16
C THR A 30 11.58 -18.54 -2.00
N LYS A 31 11.33 -18.77 -3.30
CA LYS A 31 12.27 -19.35 -4.24
C LYS A 31 12.26 -18.55 -5.54
N PRO A 32 13.03 -17.45 -5.61
CA PRO A 32 13.05 -16.60 -6.78
C PRO A 32 13.36 -17.38 -8.05
N GLY A 33 12.53 -17.20 -9.07
CA GLY A 33 12.65 -17.84 -10.37
C GLY A 33 12.15 -16.92 -11.48
N THR A 34 12.08 -17.45 -12.70
CA THR A 34 11.60 -16.69 -13.87
C THR A 34 10.07 -16.57 -13.93
N SER A 35 9.36 -17.27 -13.04
CA SER A 35 7.90 -17.30 -12.96
C SER A 35 7.47 -17.58 -11.54
N LEU A 36 6.33 -17.04 -11.13
CA LEU A 36 5.68 -17.38 -9.86
C LEU A 36 4.98 -18.72 -9.99
N ASP A 37 5.19 -19.62 -9.04
CA ASP A 37 4.39 -20.84 -8.95
C ASP A 37 2.95 -20.53 -8.48
N ASN A 38 2.05 -21.52 -8.53
CA ASN A 38 0.64 -21.32 -8.15
C ASN A 38 0.46 -20.88 -6.68
N SER A 39 1.34 -21.31 -5.78
CA SER A 39 1.31 -20.93 -4.37
C SER A 39 1.78 -19.50 -4.18
N GLU A 40 2.85 -19.09 -4.87
CA GLU A 40 3.37 -17.72 -4.87
C GLU A 40 2.35 -16.75 -5.47
N GLN A 41 1.75 -17.07 -6.62
CA GLN A 41 0.70 -16.24 -7.23
C GLN A 41 -0.49 -16.02 -6.29
N LYS A 42 -0.98 -17.10 -5.67
CA LYS A 42 -2.09 -17.02 -4.70
C LYS A 42 -1.70 -16.19 -3.48
N CYS A 43 -0.49 -16.37 -2.96
CA CYS A 43 0.00 -15.59 -1.82
C CYS A 43 0.10 -14.11 -2.16
N VAL A 44 0.69 -13.75 -3.30
CA VAL A 44 0.85 -12.36 -3.74
C VAL A 44 -0.51 -11.68 -3.89
N GLY A 45 -1.49 -12.33 -4.52
CA GLY A 45 -2.85 -11.78 -4.64
C GLY A 45 -3.48 -11.50 -3.27
N LEU A 46 -3.43 -12.47 -2.35
CA LEU A 46 -3.94 -12.31 -0.99
C LEU A 46 -3.18 -11.22 -0.21
N CYS A 47 -1.86 -11.12 -0.40
CA CYS A 47 -1.03 -10.13 0.26
C CYS A 47 -1.41 -8.72 -0.19
N MET A 48 -1.56 -8.51 -1.50
CA MET A 48 -1.94 -7.20 -2.05
C MET A 48 -3.32 -6.76 -1.53
N ASP A 49 -4.31 -7.65 -1.54
CA ASP A 49 -5.64 -7.36 -1.00
C ASP A 49 -5.57 -6.91 0.47
N ARG A 50 -4.86 -7.68 1.29
CA ARG A 50 -4.71 -7.37 2.72
C ARG A 50 -3.89 -6.12 2.99
N TYR A 51 -2.90 -5.84 2.16
CA TYR A 51 -2.08 -4.63 2.26
C TYR A 51 -2.93 -3.38 2.01
N VAL A 52 -3.74 -3.38 0.95
CA VAL A 52 -4.65 -2.27 0.63
C VAL A 52 -5.70 -2.09 1.73
N ASP A 53 -6.30 -3.17 2.22
CA ASP A 53 -7.25 -3.12 3.35
C ASP A 53 -6.63 -2.46 4.59
N ALA A 54 -5.41 -2.90 4.95
CA ALA A 54 -4.68 -2.36 6.10
C ALA A 54 -4.32 -0.89 5.89
N TRP A 55 -3.82 -0.54 4.70
CA TRP A 55 -3.46 0.84 4.36
C TRP A 55 -4.67 1.78 4.43
N ASN A 56 -5.83 1.37 3.91
CA ASN A 56 -7.06 2.14 3.99
C ASN A 56 -7.52 2.36 5.44
N LEU A 57 -7.51 1.30 6.25
CA LEU A 57 -7.90 1.37 7.66
C LEU A 57 -6.98 2.29 8.45
N VAL A 58 -5.67 2.10 8.33
CA VAL A 58 -4.66 2.90 9.02
C VAL A 58 -4.73 4.36 8.57
N SER A 59 -4.85 4.62 7.27
CA SER A 59 -4.98 5.99 6.72
C SER A 59 -6.21 6.70 7.27
N LYS A 60 -7.36 6.03 7.34
CA LYS A 60 -8.59 6.59 7.91
C LYS A 60 -8.43 6.94 9.39
N VAL A 61 -7.87 6.03 10.19
CA VAL A 61 -7.66 6.25 11.63
C VAL A 61 -6.64 7.36 11.86
N PHE A 62 -5.57 7.38 11.08
CA PHE A 62 -4.52 8.39 11.19
C PHE A 62 -5.03 9.79 10.84
N ALA A 63 -5.77 9.93 9.74
CA ALA A 63 -6.38 11.21 9.36
C ALA A 63 -7.36 11.72 10.43
N SER A 64 -8.19 10.83 10.99
CA SER A 64 -9.09 11.18 12.09
C SER A 64 -8.33 11.66 13.34
N ARG A 65 -7.20 11.01 13.68
CA ARG A 65 -6.35 11.41 14.80
C ARG A 65 -5.72 12.78 14.56
N ILE A 66 -5.11 13.01 13.39
CA ILE A 66 -4.48 14.30 13.05
C ILE A 66 -5.49 15.44 13.22
N LYS A 67 -6.71 15.28 12.68
CA LYS A 67 -7.74 16.32 12.78
C LYS A 67 -8.04 16.65 14.25
N ARG A 68 -8.23 15.65 15.10
CA ARG A 68 -8.52 15.84 16.52
C ARG A 68 -7.37 16.50 17.26
N GLU A 69 -6.12 16.15 16.96
CA GLU A 69 -4.96 16.79 17.61
C GLU A 69 -4.78 18.24 17.14
N ALA A 70 -5.13 18.56 15.89
CA ALA A 70 -5.13 19.93 15.39
C ALA A 70 -6.19 20.83 16.07
N GLU A 71 -7.34 20.27 16.45
CA GLU A 71 -8.42 21.00 17.17
C GLU A 71 -8.09 21.28 18.65
N LYS A 72 -7.04 20.66 19.21
CA LYS A 72 -6.58 20.91 20.59
C LYS A 72 -5.54 22.02 20.70
N LEU A 73 -5.03 22.50 19.57
CA LEU A 73 -4.12 23.65 19.46
C LEU A 73 -4.94 24.93 19.29
#